data_AF-F7PQU7-F1
#
_entry.id   AF-F7PQU7-F1
#
_cell.length_a   1.000
_cell.length_b   1.000
_cell.length_c   1.000
_cell.angle_alpha   90.00
_cell.angle_beta   90.00
_cell.angle_gamma   90.00
#
_symmetry.space_group_name_H-M   'P 1'
#
loop_
_entity.id
_entity.type
_entity.pdbx_description
1 polymer ?
#
loop_
_entity_poly.entity_id
_entity_poly.type
_entity_poly.pdbx_seq_one_letter_code
_entity_poly.pdbx_strand_id
1 'polypeptide(L)'
;MVDEFAGPRKIRYFLYLLLFVFFGAVISTILADFYGITFLEPMMWWFVENPMALFELAGFFSIIALMAMVGMKALELADDSGF
;
A
#
# COMPACT_ATOMS: atom_id res chain seq x y z
N MET A 1 -23.92 -5.97 -15.59
CA MET A 1 -22.50 -5.63 -15.85
C MET A 1 -22.32 -4.28 -15.19
N VAL A 2 -21.56 -4.23 -14.09
CA VAL A 2 -21.33 -2.97 -13.36
C VAL A 2 -20.62 -2.05 -14.32
N ASP A 3 -21.32 -1.01 -14.79
CA ASP A 3 -20.79 -0.07 -15.76
C ASP A 3 -19.40 0.38 -15.32
N GLU A 4 -18.47 0.16 -16.23
CA GLU A 4 -17.06 0.43 -16.06
C GLU A 4 -16.94 1.87 -15.58
N PHE A 5 -16.60 2.05 -14.31
CA PHE A 5 -16.24 3.35 -13.73
C PHE A 5 -15.04 3.87 -14.51
N ALA A 6 -15.29 4.47 -15.68
CA ALA A 6 -14.35 5.06 -16.61
C ALA A 6 -13.88 6.42 -16.08
N GLY A 7 -13.72 6.52 -14.75
CA GLY A 7 -12.95 7.59 -14.15
C GLY A 7 -11.47 7.41 -14.50
N PRO A 8 -10.68 8.49 -14.51
CA PRO A 8 -9.23 8.44 -14.70
C PRO A 8 -8.62 7.29 -13.87
N ARG A 9 -7.78 6.43 -14.47
CA ARG A 9 -7.19 5.24 -13.81
C ARG A 9 -6.62 5.54 -12.42
N LYS A 10 -6.04 6.73 -12.22
CA LYS A 10 -5.52 7.21 -10.94
C LYS A 10 -6.59 7.31 -9.84
N ILE A 11 -7.78 7.80 -10.17
CA ILE A 11 -8.92 7.90 -9.23
C ILE A 11 -9.40 6.51 -8.86
N ARG A 12 -9.45 5.58 -9.81
CA ARG A 12 -9.83 4.19 -9.52
C ARG A 12 -8.88 3.54 -8.51
N TYR A 13 -7.57 3.69 -8.70
CA TYR A 13 -6.57 3.18 -7.74
C TYR A 13 -6.70 3.86 -6.37
N PHE A 14 -6.96 5.16 -6.33
CA PHE A 14 -7.23 5.86 -5.07
C PHE A 14 -8.42 5.27 -4.33
N LEU A 15 -9.53 5.06 -5.03
CA LEU A 15 -10.75 4.51 -4.44
C LEU A 15 -10.52 3.08 -3.92
N TYR A 16 -9.71 2.27 -4.61
CA TYR A 16 -9.33 0.95 -4.10
C TYR A 16 -8.45 1.02 -2.85
N LEU A 17 -7.48 1.93 -2.80
CA LEU A 17 -6.67 2.15 -1.59
C LEU A 17 -7.53 2.64 -0.42
N LEU A 18 -8.46 3.56 -0.68
CA LEU A 18 -9.40 4.06 0.31
C LEU A 18 -10.30 2.93 0.84
N LEU A 19 -10.81 2.08 -0.06
CA LEU A 19 -11.62 0.93 0.30
C LEU A 19 -10.85 -0.05 1.20
N PHE A 20 -9.59 -0.32 0.86
CA PHE A 20 -8.71 -1.18 1.67
C PHE A 20 -8.53 -0.63 3.08
N VAL A 21 -8.28 0.68 3.21
CA VAL A 21 -8.12 1.33 4.50
C VAL A 21 -9.40 1.30 5.32
N PHE A 22 -10.55 1.56 4.69
CA PHE A 22 -11.84 1.47 5.37
C PHE A 22 -12.08 0.08 5.94
N PHE A 23 -11.87 -0.98 5.15
CA PHE A 23 -11.99 -2.35 5.65
C PHE A 23 -10.98 -2.66 6.75
N GLY A 24 -9.73 -2.23 6.59
CA GLY A 24 -8.70 -2.44 7.61
C GLY A 24 -9.01 -1.72 8.92
N ALA A 25 -9.59 -0.51 8.87
CA ALA A 25 -10.04 0.23 10.06
C ALA A 25 -11.21 -0.48 10.77
N VAL A 26 -12.19 -0.97 10.01
CA VAL A 26 -13.29 -1.77 10.59
C VAL A 26 -12.76 -3.04 11.24
N ILE A 27 -11.88 -3.78 10.55
CA ILE A 27 -11.27 -5.01 11.08
C ILE A 27 -10.41 -4.69 12.30
N SER A 28 -9.63 -3.60 12.29
CA SER A 28 -8.74 -3.26 13.40
C SER A 28 -9.53 -2.87 14.66
N THR A 29 -10.64 -2.15 14.54
CA THR A 29 -11.54 -1.88 15.67
C THR A 29 -12.19 -3.18 16.19
N ILE A 30 -12.64 -4.10 15.33
CA ILE A 30 -13.13 -5.42 15.77
C ILE A 30 -12.03 -6.20 16.52
N LEU A 31 -10.80 -6.18 16.02
CA LEU A 31 -9.67 -6.85 16.65
C LEU A 31 -9.32 -6.22 18.01
N ALA A 32 -9.43 -4.91 18.14
CA ALA A 32 -9.24 -4.20 19.40
C ALA A 32 -10.33 -4.58 20.41
N ASP A 33 -11.60 -4.49 20.02
CA ASP A 33 -12.76 -4.68 20.90
C ASP A 33 -12.95 -6.14 21.36
N PHE A 34 -12.79 -7.10 20.44
CA PHE A 34 -13.11 -8.50 20.71
C PHE A 34 -11.90 -9.36 21.07
N TYR A 35 -10.71 -8.99 20.61
CA TYR A 35 -9.51 -9.80 20.74
C TYR A 35 -8.40 -9.10 21.53
N GLY A 36 -8.58 -7.85 21.94
CA GLY A 36 -7.60 -7.06 22.68
C GLY A 36 -6.37 -6.65 21.85
N ILE A 37 -6.43 -6.77 20.52
CA ILE A 37 -5.33 -6.42 19.61
C ILE A 37 -5.48 -4.95 19.21
N THR A 38 -4.89 -4.05 20.00
CA THR A 38 -5.11 -2.60 19.89
C THR A 38 -4.12 -1.85 19.00
N PHE A 39 -2.99 -2.47 18.63
CA PHE A 39 -1.93 -1.75 17.91
C PHE A 39 -2.26 -1.43 16.44
N LEU A 40 -3.16 -2.20 15.83
CA LEU A 40 -3.57 -2.01 14.43
C LEU A 40 -4.55 -0.85 14.25
N GLU A 41 -5.37 -0.59 15.27
CA GLU A 41 -6.39 0.45 15.25
C GLU A 41 -5.81 1.84 14.95
N PRO A 42 -4.87 2.39 15.74
CA PRO A 42 -4.35 3.73 15.50
C PRO A 42 -3.65 3.86 14.14
N MET A 43 -3.01 2.78 13.67
CA MET A 43 -2.36 2.76 12.36
C MET A 43 -3.37 2.90 11.22
N MET A 44 -4.46 2.12 11.25
CA MET A 44 -5.49 2.17 10.20
C MET A 44 -6.27 3.47 10.25
N TRP A 45 -6.60 3.97 11.45
CA TRP A 45 -7.30 5.24 11.62
C TRP A 45 -6.48 6.44 11.14
N TRP A 46 -5.16 6.43 11.29
CA TRP A 46 -4.29 7.47 10.71
C TRP A 46 -4.46 7.61 9.20
N PHE A 47 -4.60 6.49 8.47
CA PHE A 47 -4.85 6.53 7.03
C PHE A 47 -6.29 6.92 6.67
N VAL A 48 -7.26 6.70 7.57
CA VAL A 48 -8.64 7.20 7.39
C VAL A 48 -8.67 8.72 7.51
N GLU A 49 -7.96 9.27 8.49
CA GLU A 49 -7.85 10.72 8.71
C GLU A 49 -7.03 11.41 7.62
N ASN A 50 -5.98 10.75 7.12
CA ASN A 50 -5.14 11.27 6.04
C ASN A 50 -4.98 10.26 4.90
N PRO A 51 -5.98 10.15 4.01
CA PRO A 51 -5.94 9.20 2.90
C PRO A 51 -4.87 9.54 1.85
N MET A 52 -4.38 10.78 1.81
CA MET A 52 -3.29 11.19 0.91
C MET A 52 -1.97 10.47 1.27
N ALA A 53 -1.76 10.18 2.56
CA ALA A 53 -0.59 9.47 3.04
C ALA A 53 -0.43 8.07 2.42
N LEU A 54 -1.52 7.43 1.99
CA LEU A 54 -1.47 6.16 1.26
C LEU A 54 -0.75 6.29 -0.09
N PHE A 55 -0.99 7.38 -0.80
CA PHE A 55 -0.33 7.64 -2.08
C PHE A 55 1.15 7.94 -1.90
N GLU A 56 1.48 8.73 -0.88
CA GLU A 56 2.87 9.04 -0.54
C GLU A 56 3.63 7.77 -0.16
N LEU A 57 3.01 6.91 0.66
CA LEU A 57 3.57 5.65 1.08
C LEU A 57 3.73 4.67 -0.10
N ALA A 58 2.73 4.58 -0.97
CA ALA A 58 2.83 3.77 -2.19
C ALA A 58 3.94 4.28 -3.12
N GLY A 59 4.09 5.61 -3.25
CA GLY A 59 5.19 6.24 -3.98
C GLY A 59 6.55 5.89 -3.37
N PHE A 60 6.69 6.01 -2.05
CA PHE A 60 7.91 5.65 -1.33
C PHE A 60 8.29 4.19 -1.53
N PHE A 61 7.35 3.25 -1.37
CA PHE A 61 7.60 1.84 -1.60
C PHE A 61 7.95 1.53 -3.05
N SER A 62 7.37 2.24 -4.03
CA SER A 62 7.74 2.07 -5.43
C SER A 62 9.20 2.41 -5.70
N ILE A 63 9.74 3.45 -5.04
CA ILE A 63 11.16 3.83 -5.14
C ILE A 63 12.05 2.75 -4.53
N ILE A 64 11.70 2.23 -3.35
CA ILE A 64 12.43 1.13 -2.72
C ILE A 64 12.44 -0.11 -3.62
N ALA A 65 11.29 -0.48 -4.18
CA ALA A 65 11.19 -1.61 -5.09
C ALA A 65 12.05 -1.41 -6.35
N LEU A 66 12.08 -0.19 -6.91
CA LEU A 66 12.96 0.15 -8.03
C LEU A 66 14.44 0.00 -7.65
N MET A 67 14.84 0.51 -6.49
CA MET A 67 16.23 0.36 -6.02
C MET A 67 16.61 -1.12 -5.82
N ALA A 68 15.71 -1.93 -5.25
CA ALA A 68 15.93 -3.36 -5.08
C ALA A 68 16.07 -4.08 -6.43
N MET A 69 15.20 -3.78 -7.41
CA MET A 69 15.27 -4.36 -8.75
C MET A 69 16.56 -3.98 -9.48
N VAL A 70 16.97 -2.70 -9.41
CA VAL A 70 18.23 -2.24 -10.00
C VAL A 70 19.42 -2.90 -9.31
N GLY A 71 19.41 -3.01 -7.98
CA GLY A 71 20.45 -3.69 -7.21
C GLY A 71 20.58 -5.16 -7.59
N MET A 72 19.46 -5.89 -7.69
CA MET A 72 19.45 -7.29 -8.13
C MET A 72 20.02 -7.43 -9.55
N LYS A 73 19.62 -6.56 -10.49
CA LYS A 73 20.18 -6.58 -11.86
C LYS A 73 21.67 -6.25 -11.89
N ALA A 74 22.13 -5.33 -11.07
CA ALA A 74 23.54 -4.98 -10.97
C ALA A 74 24.36 -6.16 -10.41
N LEU A 75 23.82 -6.90 -9.44
CA LEU A 75 24.42 -8.13 -8.93
C LEU A 75 24.45 -9.23 -10.00
N GLU A 76 23.35 -9.44 -10.73
CA GLU A 76 23.28 -10.38 -11.86
C GLU A 76 24.34 -10.09 -12.93
N LEU A 77 24.47 -8.81 -13.32
CA LEU A 77 25.48 -8.36 -14.29
C LEU A 77 26.91 -8.52 -13.79
N ALA A 78 27.14 -8.35 -12.48
CA ALA A 78 28.45 -8.57 -11.88
C ALA A 78 28.83 -10.06 -11.94
N ASP A 79 27.90 -10.95 -11.58
CA ASP A 79 28.06 -12.40 -11.60
C ASP A 79 28.30 -12.93 -13.04
N ASP A 80 27.54 -12.41 -14.02
CA ASP A 80 27.69 -12.77 -15.44
C ASP A 80 28.99 -12.22 -16.08
N SER A 81 29.57 -11.15 -15.52
CA SER A 81 30.78 -10.52 -16.06
C SER A 81 32.10 -11.17 -15.63
N GLY A 82 32.07 -12.17 -14.74
CA GLY A 82 33.21 -13.00 -14.40
C GLY A 82 34.34 -12.30 -13.62
N PHE A 83 34.00 -11.33 -12.78
CA PHE A 83 34.87 -10.90 -11.66
C PHE A 83 34.73 -11.85 -10.47
#